data_AF-A0A6B2GBL4-F1
#
_entry.id   AF-A0A6B2GBL4-F1
#
_cell.length_a   1.000
_cell.length_b   1.000
_cell.length_c   1.000
_cell.angle_alpha   90.00
_cell.angle_beta   90.00
_cell.angle_gamma   90.00
#
_symmetry.space_group_name_H-M   'P 1'
#
loop_
_entity.id
_entity.type
_entity.pdbx_description
1 polymer ?
#
loop_
_entity_poly.entity_id
_entity_poly.type
_entity_poly.pdbx_seq_one_letter_code
_entity_poly.pdbx_strand_id
1 'polypeptide(L)'
;MALKTARSQFEKEFEKYIDDFNIMETKELADKVRQLCGIYGILFVSKIDYKLNHHIPVTIFPSPFPKEHFEKVRALQPEVNMLIHKVSNDYEFIINGLKSVGKADKFTKKIVAILKKLRNYRFPQQIQVGVIR
;
A
#
# COMPACT_ATOMS: atom_id res chain seq x y z
N MET A 1 15.33 1.77 -21.87
CA MET A 1 16.36 0.74 -22.04
C MET A 1 17.30 0.66 -20.83
N ALA A 2 17.77 1.77 -20.26
CA ALA A 2 18.64 1.81 -19.07
C ALA A 2 18.06 1.19 -17.77
N LEU A 3 16.73 1.27 -17.55
CA LEU A 3 16.07 0.79 -16.32
C LEU A 3 16.11 -0.74 -16.14
N LYS A 4 16.16 -1.53 -17.22
CA LYS A 4 16.23 -3.00 -17.13
C LYS A 4 17.62 -3.47 -16.70
N THR A 5 18.66 -2.75 -17.13
CA THR A 5 20.07 -3.10 -16.87
C THR A 5 20.47 -2.87 -15.42
N ALA A 6 20.06 -1.73 -14.83
CA ALA A 6 20.37 -1.41 -13.43
C ALA A 6 19.66 -2.35 -12.43
N ARG A 7 18.40 -2.71 -12.72
CA ARG A 7 17.64 -3.67 -11.89
C ARG A 7 18.27 -5.06 -11.90
N SER A 8 18.72 -5.52 -13.08
CA SER A 8 19.37 -6.83 -13.22
C SER A 8 20.72 -6.92 -12.50
N GLN A 9 21.49 -5.83 -12.42
CA GLN A 9 22.77 -5.82 -11.71
C GLN A 9 22.57 -5.81 -10.19
N PHE A 10 21.62 -5.01 -9.71
CA PHE A 10 21.29 -4.91 -8.29
C PHE A 10 20.63 -6.19 -7.74
N GLU A 11 19.79 -6.87 -8.52
CA GLU A 11 19.21 -8.17 -8.15
C GLU A 11 20.31 -9.24 -7.99
N LYS A 12 21.34 -9.26 -8.86
CA LYS A 12 22.47 -10.20 -8.77
C LYS A 12 23.38 -9.96 -7.56
N GLU A 13 23.61 -8.71 -7.18
CA GLU A 13 24.38 -8.39 -5.97
C GLU A 13 23.66 -8.81 -4.70
N PHE A 14 22.32 -8.78 -4.71
CA PHE A 14 21.49 -9.19 -3.58
C PHE A 14 21.33 -10.71 -3.46
N GLU A 15 21.18 -11.45 -4.56
CA GLU A 15 21.15 -12.91 -4.54
C GLU A 15 22.39 -13.47 -3.82
N LYS A 16 23.55 -12.88 -4.09
CA LYS A 16 24.81 -13.22 -3.40
C LYS A 16 24.76 -13.04 -1.88
N TYR A 17 24.02 -12.04 -1.37
CA TYR A 17 23.89 -11.78 0.08
C TYR A 17 23.00 -12.81 0.79
N ILE A 18 21.97 -13.32 0.11
CA ILE A 18 21.13 -14.39 0.66
C ILE A 18 21.87 -15.73 0.65
N ASP A 19 22.66 -15.98 -0.40
CA ASP A 19 23.43 -17.22 -0.58
C ASP A 19 24.51 -17.43 0.49
N ASP A 20 24.90 -16.38 1.23
CA ASP A 20 25.83 -16.46 2.35
C ASP A 20 25.25 -17.22 3.56
N PHE A 21 23.93 -17.40 3.65
CA PHE A 21 23.27 -18.10 4.76
C PHE A 21 23.00 -19.56 4.44
N ASN A 22 23.35 -20.45 5.37
CA ASN A 22 22.94 -21.85 5.26
C ASN A 22 21.51 -22.09 5.82
N ILE A 23 21.00 -23.30 5.60
CA ILE A 23 19.63 -23.67 6.00
C ILE A 23 19.42 -23.59 7.52
N MET A 24 20.44 -23.92 8.32
CA MET A 24 20.34 -23.92 9.77
C MET A 24 20.30 -22.50 10.33
N GLU A 25 21.18 -21.63 9.83
CA GLU A 25 21.21 -20.20 10.19
C GLU A 25 19.91 -19.51 9.80
N THR A 26 19.36 -19.83 8.63
CA THR A 26 18.07 -19.29 8.17
C THR A 26 16.92 -19.68 9.09
N LYS A 27 16.89 -20.93 9.57
CA LYS A 27 15.87 -21.40 10.52
C LYS A 27 15.99 -20.70 11.88
N GLU A 28 17.21 -20.60 12.40
CA GLU A 28 17.45 -19.90 13.66
C GLU A 28 17.02 -18.43 13.57
N LEU A 29 17.36 -17.76 12.47
CA LEU A 29 16.95 -16.38 12.22
C LEU A 29 15.42 -16.26 12.10
N ALA A 30 14.75 -17.18 11.42
CA ALA A 30 13.28 -17.20 11.31
C ALA A 30 12.60 -17.29 12.68
N ASP A 31 13.16 -18.12 13.59
CA ASP A 31 12.64 -18.26 14.95
C ASP A 31 12.82 -16.97 15.77
N LYS A 32 13.97 -16.31 15.63
CA LYS A 32 14.21 -15.00 16.24
C LYS A 32 13.26 -13.93 15.70
N VAL A 33 13.10 -13.84 14.38
CA VAL A 33 12.17 -12.90 13.73
C VAL A 33 10.74 -13.11 14.23
N ARG A 34 10.30 -14.37 14.36
CA ARG A 34 8.97 -14.69 14.90
C ARG A 34 8.75 -14.14 16.31
N GLN A 35 9.74 -14.30 17.19
CA GLN A 35 9.67 -13.77 18.55
C GLN A 35 9.62 -12.23 18.54
N LEU A 36 10.45 -11.59 17.72
CA LEU A 36 10.45 -10.13 17.57
C LEU A 36 9.11 -9.61 17.06
N CYS A 37 8.47 -10.29 16.10
CA CYS A 37 7.12 -9.91 15.66
C CYS A 37 6.11 -9.91 16.82
N GLY A 38 6.21 -10.87 17.74
CA GLY A 38 5.40 -10.91 18.95
C GLY A 38 5.66 -9.73 19.88
N ILE A 39 6.93 -9.42 20.15
CA ILE A 39 7.36 -8.34 21.05
C ILE A 39 6.96 -6.97 20.50
N TYR A 40 7.12 -6.74 19.20
CA TYR A 40 6.86 -5.44 18.56
C TYR A 40 5.43 -5.28 18.02
N GLY A 41 4.54 -6.24 18.28
CA GLY A 41 3.12 -6.13 17.90
C GLY A 41 2.86 -6.29 16.39
N ILE A 42 3.76 -6.94 15.66
CA ILE A 42 3.60 -7.24 14.24
C ILE A 42 2.71 -8.50 14.09
N LEU A 43 1.43 -8.36 14.42
CA LEU A 43 0.49 -9.47 14.59
C LEU A 43 -0.82 -9.24 13.82
N PHE A 44 -1.44 -10.34 13.40
CA PHE A 44 -2.85 -10.41 13.01
C PHE A 44 -3.60 -11.40 13.90
N VAL A 45 -4.89 -11.15 14.05
CA VAL A 45 -5.82 -12.10 14.67
C VAL A 45 -5.94 -13.33 13.76
N SER A 46 -5.97 -14.51 14.35
CA SER A 46 -6.13 -15.76 13.59
C SER A 46 -7.48 -15.79 12.87
N LYS A 47 -7.48 -16.33 11.65
CA LYS A 47 -8.70 -16.59 10.89
C LYS A 47 -9.48 -17.79 11.43
N ILE A 48 -8.83 -18.67 12.20
CA ILE A 48 -9.40 -19.91 12.73
C ILE A 48 -9.91 -19.70 14.15
N ASP A 49 -9.10 -19.07 15.02
CA ASP A 49 -9.47 -18.75 16.40
C ASP A 49 -9.18 -17.27 16.72
N TYR A 50 -10.23 -16.46 16.78
CA TYR A 50 -10.14 -15.02 17.04
C TYR A 50 -9.57 -14.66 18.42
N LYS A 51 -9.38 -15.63 19.33
CA LYS A 51 -8.69 -15.44 20.61
C LYS A 51 -7.16 -15.50 20.48
N LEU A 52 -6.65 -15.97 19.34
CA LEU A 52 -5.23 -16.15 19.07
C LEU A 52 -4.71 -15.08 18.11
N ASN A 53 -3.45 -14.70 18.32
CA ASN A 53 -2.70 -13.82 17.43
C ASN A 53 -1.57 -14.62 16.76
N HIS A 54 -1.32 -14.33 15.49
CA HIS A 54 -0.17 -14.83 14.74
C HIS A 54 0.62 -13.65 14.18
N HIS A 55 1.93 -13.82 14.00
CA HIS A 55 2.69 -12.79 13.30
C HIS A 55 2.18 -12.61 11.88
N ILE A 56 2.28 -11.40 11.34
CA ILE A 56 1.97 -11.19 9.93
C ILE A 56 3.00 -11.94 9.06
N PRO A 57 2.67 -12.31 7.83
CA PRO A 57 3.67 -12.83 6.89
C PRO A 57 4.75 -11.76 6.65
N VAL A 58 6.00 -12.10 6.97
CA VAL A 58 7.17 -11.23 6.78
C VAL A 58 8.22 -11.99 5.99
N THR A 59 9.03 -11.26 5.23
CA THR A 59 10.26 -11.80 4.66
C THR A 59 11.36 -11.74 5.72
N ILE A 60 12.20 -12.76 5.79
CA ILE A 60 13.33 -12.80 6.74
C ILE A 60 14.37 -11.74 6.36
N PHE A 61 14.59 -11.56 5.06
CA PHE A 61 15.47 -10.55 4.50
C PHE A 61 14.64 -9.45 3.81
N PRO A 62 15.08 -8.19 3.86
CA PRO A 62 14.42 -7.13 3.11
C PRO A 62 14.60 -7.36 1.61
N SER A 63 13.54 -7.20 0.82
CA SER A 63 13.68 -7.18 -0.63
C SER A 63 14.52 -5.97 -1.06
N PRO A 64 15.47 -6.15 -1.99
CA PRO A 64 16.34 -5.07 -2.42
C PRO A 64 15.50 -4.08 -3.24
N PHE A 65 15.69 -2.78 -3.01
CA PHE A 65 15.03 -1.73 -3.79
C PHE A 65 15.99 -0.59 -4.15
N PRO A 66 16.03 -0.11 -5.41
CA PRO A 66 16.96 0.96 -5.79
C PRO A 66 16.64 2.28 -5.07
N LYS A 67 17.65 2.83 -4.38
CA LYS A 67 17.52 4.05 -3.56
C LYS A 67 16.99 5.25 -4.36
N GLU A 68 17.48 5.45 -5.58
CA GLU A 68 17.06 6.58 -6.43
C GLU A 68 15.57 6.56 -6.72
N HIS A 69 15.01 5.37 -6.98
CA HIS A 69 13.58 5.21 -7.21
C HIS A 69 12.77 5.43 -5.93
N PHE A 70 13.27 4.94 -4.78
CA PHE A 70 12.61 5.13 -3.49
C PHE A 70 12.50 6.62 -3.16
N GLU A 71 13.60 7.36 -3.25
CA GLU A 71 13.60 8.80 -2.94
C GLU A 71 12.74 9.59 -3.94
N LYS A 72 12.75 9.21 -5.21
CA LYS A 72 11.89 9.86 -6.22
C LYS A 72 10.40 9.69 -5.91
N VAL A 73 9.96 8.49 -5.56
CA VAL A 73 8.55 8.24 -5.22
C VAL A 73 8.18 8.89 -3.89
N ARG A 74 9.08 8.86 -2.90
CA ARG A 74 8.91 9.55 -1.62
C ARG A 74 8.72 11.06 -1.81
N ALA A 75 9.54 11.68 -2.67
CA ALA A 75 9.43 13.11 -2.98
C ALA A 75 8.15 13.46 -3.75
N LEU A 76 7.59 12.51 -4.51
CA LEU A 76 6.35 12.69 -5.29
C LEU A 76 5.07 12.58 -4.42
N GLN A 77 5.13 11.88 -3.28
CA GLN A 77 3.95 11.60 -2.44
C GLN A 77 3.13 12.86 -2.08
N PRO A 78 3.71 14.00 -1.67
CA PRO A 78 2.93 15.20 -1.34
C PRO A 78 2.15 15.76 -2.53
N GLU A 79 2.73 15.74 -3.73
CA GLU A 79 2.06 16.21 -4.95
C GLU A 79 0.90 15.29 -5.34
N VAL A 80 1.08 13.98 -5.18
CA VAL A 80 -0.01 13.00 -5.37
C VAL A 80 -1.12 13.22 -4.35
N ASN A 81 -0.78 13.48 -3.08
CA ASN A 81 -1.78 13.79 -2.06
C ASN A 81 -2.58 15.05 -2.42
N MET A 82 -1.91 16.10 -2.88
CA MET A 82 -2.57 17.33 -3.31
C MET A 82 -3.42 17.14 -4.56
N LEU A 83 -2.95 16.36 -5.52
CA LEU A 83 -3.73 16.00 -6.71
C LEU A 83 -5.02 15.29 -6.31
N ILE A 84 -4.91 14.25 -5.48
CA ILE A 84 -6.08 13.47 -5.02
C ILE A 84 -7.05 14.37 -4.25
N HIS A 85 -6.55 15.25 -3.39
CA HIS A 85 -7.39 16.20 -2.64
C HIS A 85 -8.13 17.19 -3.55
N LYS A 86 -7.46 17.74 -4.58
CA LYS A 86 -8.10 18.65 -5.54
C LYS A 86 -9.16 17.93 -6.37
N VAL A 87 -8.81 16.74 -6.88
CA VAL A 87 -9.73 15.90 -7.67
C VAL A 87 -10.93 15.48 -6.82
N SER A 88 -10.75 15.12 -5.55
CA SER A 88 -11.86 14.70 -4.68
C SER A 88 -12.85 15.83 -4.38
N ASN A 89 -12.42 17.08 -4.47
CA ASN A 89 -13.27 18.26 -4.28
C ASN A 89 -13.89 18.78 -5.59
N ASP A 90 -13.45 18.25 -6.75
CA ASP A 90 -14.06 18.56 -8.04
C ASP A 90 -15.19 17.57 -8.37
N TYR A 91 -16.40 17.96 -7.93
CA TYR A 91 -17.61 17.16 -8.13
C TYR A 91 -17.89 16.87 -9.62
N GLU A 92 -17.74 17.86 -10.49
CA GLU A 92 -18.06 17.70 -11.91
C GLU A 92 -17.06 16.76 -12.59
N PHE A 93 -15.78 16.88 -12.25
CA PHE A 93 -14.76 15.96 -12.75
C PHE A 93 -15.07 14.50 -12.38
N ILE A 94 -15.40 14.24 -11.11
CA ILE A 94 -15.71 12.88 -10.63
C ILE A 94 -16.97 12.31 -11.30
N ILE A 95 -18.06 13.09 -11.36
CA ILE A 95 -19.34 12.62 -11.92
C ILE A 95 -19.21 12.34 -13.42
N ASN A 96 -18.50 13.20 -14.15
CA ASN A 96 -18.29 13.01 -15.57
C ASN A 96 -17.37 11.82 -15.85
N GLY A 97 -16.29 11.65 -15.07
CA GLY A 97 -15.38 10.51 -15.18
C GLY A 97 -16.04 9.15 -14.89
N LEU A 98 -17.00 9.11 -13.95
CA LEU A 98 -17.69 7.88 -13.57
C LEU A 98 -18.98 7.60 -14.34
N LYS A 99 -19.36 8.45 -15.30
CA LYS A 99 -20.64 8.36 -16.01
C LYS A 99 -20.83 7.06 -16.80
N SER A 100 -19.78 6.56 -17.43
CA SER A 100 -19.79 5.29 -18.18
C SER A 100 -19.76 4.09 -17.23
N VAL A 101 -18.85 4.10 -16.25
CA VAL A 101 -18.66 3.02 -15.28
C VAL A 101 -19.89 2.82 -14.41
N GLY A 102 -20.52 3.89 -13.94
CA GLY A 102 -21.73 3.82 -13.13
C GLY A 102 -22.97 3.28 -13.88
N LYS A 103 -22.93 3.15 -15.21
CA LYS A 103 -23.96 2.43 -15.98
C LYS A 103 -23.72 0.92 -15.99
N ALA A 104 -22.44 0.51 -16.00
CA ALA A 104 -22.04 -0.89 -16.11
C ALA A 104 -21.90 -1.58 -14.74
N ASP A 105 -21.45 -0.87 -13.71
CA ASP A 105 -21.20 -1.43 -12.37
C ASP A 105 -22.21 -0.94 -11.33
N LYS A 106 -22.93 -1.89 -10.72
CA LYS A 106 -23.95 -1.63 -9.70
C LYS A 106 -23.33 -1.07 -8.42
N PHE A 107 -22.09 -1.45 -8.08
CA PHE A 107 -21.42 -0.96 -6.88
C PHE A 107 -21.06 0.53 -7.03
N THR A 108 -20.36 0.88 -8.09
CA THR A 108 -19.99 2.26 -8.44
C THR A 108 -21.22 3.14 -8.61
N LYS A 109 -22.31 2.62 -9.21
CA LYS A 109 -23.58 3.35 -9.32
C LYS A 109 -24.12 3.81 -7.96
N LYS A 110 -24.00 2.98 -6.92
CA LYS A 110 -24.44 3.33 -5.56
C LYS A 110 -23.57 4.44 -4.96
N ILE A 111 -22.25 4.37 -5.15
CA ILE A 111 -21.32 5.42 -4.68
C ILE A 111 -21.64 6.76 -5.35
N VAL A 112 -21.80 6.77 -6.68
CA VAL A 112 -22.18 7.98 -7.44
C VAL A 112 -23.53 8.52 -6.97
N ALA A 113 -24.50 7.66 -6.68
CA ALA A 113 -25.80 8.09 -6.16
C ALA A 113 -25.69 8.77 -4.77
N ILE A 114 -24.82 8.28 -3.89
CA ILE A 114 -24.52 8.93 -2.61
C ILE A 114 -23.90 10.32 -2.88
N LEU A 115 -22.86 10.40 -3.71
CA LEU A 115 -22.20 11.67 -4.04
C LEU A 115 -23.18 12.73 -4.59
N LYS A 116 -24.07 12.32 -5.51
CA LYS A 116 -25.11 13.19 -6.07
C LYS A 116 -26.09 13.69 -5.02
N LYS A 117 -26.49 12.83 -4.08
CA LYS A 117 -27.35 13.24 -2.96
C LYS A 117 -26.64 14.27 -2.09
N LEU A 118 -25.38 14.04 -1.75
CA LEU A 118 -24.59 14.93 -0.89
C LEU A 118 -24.48 16.36 -1.45
N ARG A 119 -24.45 16.53 -2.78
CA ARG A 119 -24.39 17.85 -3.43
C ARG A 119 -25.57 18.77 -3.07
N ASN A 120 -26.75 18.18 -2.83
CA ASN A 120 -27.95 18.94 -2.49
C ASN A 120 -28.00 19.34 -1.00
N TYR A 121 -27.12 18.78 -0.17
CA TYR A 121 -27.00 19.15 1.24
C TYR A 121 -25.86 20.17 1.42
N ARG A 122 -26.12 21.26 2.14
CA ARG A 122 -25.06 22.15 2.63
C ARG A 122 -24.35 21.47 3.79
N PHE A 123 -23.22 20.83 3.53
CA PHE A 123 -22.40 20.23 4.59
C PHE A 123 -21.62 21.31 5.36
N PRO A 124 -21.69 21.34 6.70
CA PRO A 124 -20.85 22.21 7.51
C PRO A 124 -19.43 21.66 7.70
N GLN A 125 -19.15 20.41 7.30
CA GLN A 125 -17.84 19.79 7.49
C GLN A 125 -16.81 20.31 6.47
N GLN A 126 -15.91 21.15 6.95
CA GLN A 126 -14.88 21.80 6.14
C GLN A 126 -13.56 21.00 6.11
N ILE A 127 -13.32 20.17 7.13
CA ILE A 127 -12.05 19.46 7.30
C ILE A 127 -12.17 18.05 6.72
N GLN A 128 -11.24 17.70 5.83
CA GLN A 128 -11.14 16.39 5.20
C GLN A 128 -9.73 15.85 5.40
N VAL A 129 -9.60 14.55 5.70
CA VAL A 129 -8.32 13.86 5.84
C VAL A 129 -8.29 12.68 4.89
N GLY A 130 -7.27 12.61 4.04
CA GLY A 130 -7.00 11.49 3.16
C GLY A 130 -5.80 10.68 3.64
N VAL A 131 -6.00 9.39 3.87
CA VAL A 131 -4.90 8.43 4.14
C VAL A 131 -4.78 7.54 2.91
N ILE A 132 -3.70 7.71 2.16
CA ILE A 132 -3.45 7.09 0.86
C ILE A 132 -2.06 6.47 0.85
N ARG A 133 -1.94 5.35 0.13
CA ARG A 133 -0.73 4.52 0.03
C ARG A 133 -0.40 4.26 -1.42
#